data_AF-N8YBQ0-F1
#
_entry.id   AF-N8YBQ0-F1
#
_cell.length_a   1.000
_cell.length_b   1.000
_cell.length_c   1.000
_cell.angle_alpha   90.00
_cell.angle_beta   90.00
_cell.angle_gamma   90.00
#
_symmetry.space_group_name_H-M   'P 1'
#
loop_
_entity.id
_entity.type
_entity.pdbx_description
1 polymer ?
#
loop_
_entity_poly.entity_id
_entity_poly.type
_entity_poly.pdbx_seq_one_letter_code
_entity_poly.pdbx_strand_id
1 'polypeptide(L)'
;MSNEKQIEQEIQDKGLNAPRLTPDLIDSVIVSETYTNLPDGRTVICQLTLKNGFTVDGKSACVSKDNFNQDIGNKIARQNAREKIWELEGYLLKEKLYQVDNQVEALLEARIPILDQIYDLCQAIEKCGASPEITDAVTKATALREPISKLISQAVEIGFKSGSLGVSYSK
;
A
#
# COMPACT_ATOMS: atom_id res chain seq x y z
N MET A 1 26.10 -9.56 -7.70
CA MET A 1 24.78 -8.95 -7.38
C MET A 1 23.98 -9.99 -6.61
N SER A 2 23.23 -9.60 -5.58
CA SER A 2 22.30 -10.52 -4.90
C SER A 2 21.25 -11.02 -5.91
N ASN A 3 20.79 -12.27 -5.76
CA ASN A 3 19.74 -12.87 -6.58
C ASN A 3 18.50 -11.96 -6.67
N GLU A 4 18.14 -11.31 -5.55
CA GLU A 4 17.01 -10.39 -5.48
C GLU A 4 17.14 -9.17 -6.41
N LYS A 5 18.36 -8.64 -6.60
CA LYS A 5 18.58 -7.49 -7.50
C LYS A 5 18.46 -7.88 -8.97
N GLN A 6 18.77 -9.13 -9.31
CA GLN A 6 18.58 -9.66 -10.67
C GLN A 6 17.10 -9.86 -10.97
N ILE A 7 16.34 -10.43 -10.03
CA ILE A 7 14.88 -10.57 -10.14
C ILE A 7 14.21 -9.19 -10.26
N GLU A 8 14.63 -8.21 -9.45
CA GLU A 8 14.14 -6.83 -9.55
C GLU A 8 14.38 -6.23 -10.95
N GLN A 9 15.57 -6.43 -11.52
CA GLN A 9 15.87 -5.95 -12.86
C GLN A 9 14.97 -6.63 -13.91
N GLU A 10 14.76 -7.94 -13.81
CA GLU A 10 13.87 -8.67 -14.73
C GLU A 10 12.42 -8.17 -14.67
N ILE A 11 11.92 -7.83 -13.47
CA ILE A 11 10.59 -7.24 -13.27
C ILE A 11 10.49 -5.89 -14.01
N GLN A 12 11.52 -5.06 -13.89
CA GLN A 12 11.60 -3.76 -14.58
C GLN A 12 11.66 -3.92 -16.10
N ASP A 13 12.50 -4.83 -16.60
CA ASP A 13 12.67 -5.11 -18.03
C ASP A 13 11.35 -5.60 -18.66
N LYS A 14 10.50 -6.29 -17.87
CA LYS A 14 9.16 -6.72 -18.26
C LYS A 14 8.08 -5.63 -18.14
N GLY A 15 8.42 -4.43 -17.65
CA GLY A 15 7.47 -3.33 -17.48
C GLY A 15 6.43 -3.53 -16.38
N LEU A 16 6.72 -4.40 -15.39
CA LEU A 16 5.81 -4.72 -14.30
C LEU A 16 5.85 -3.63 -13.21
N ASN A 17 5.08 -2.56 -13.48
CA ASN A 17 5.12 -1.29 -12.72
C ASN A 17 4.01 -1.13 -11.67
N ALA A 18 3.26 -2.19 -11.36
CA ALA A 18 2.28 -2.14 -10.27
C ALA A 18 2.96 -1.85 -8.91
N PRO A 19 2.28 -1.24 -7.94
CA PRO A 19 2.83 -0.99 -6.61
C PRO A 19 3.39 -2.27 -5.98
N ARG A 20 4.64 -2.21 -5.51
CA ARG A 20 5.36 -3.38 -4.99
C ARG A 20 6.54 -2.96 -4.13
N LEU A 21 7.09 -3.91 -3.42
CA LEU A 21 8.29 -3.74 -2.61
C LEU A 21 9.55 -4.03 -3.44
N THR A 22 10.67 -3.44 -3.04
CA THR A 22 12.00 -3.70 -3.62
C THR A 22 12.96 -4.16 -2.53
N PRO A 23 14.05 -4.86 -2.89
CA PRO A 23 15.08 -5.24 -1.92
C PRO A 23 15.64 -4.04 -1.15
N ASP A 24 15.89 -2.93 -1.87
CA ASP A 24 16.42 -1.71 -1.27
C ASP A 24 15.39 -1.07 -0.31
N LEU A 25 14.08 -1.18 -0.58
CA LEU A 25 13.04 -0.73 0.35
C LEU A 25 13.05 -1.55 1.65
N ILE A 26 13.14 -2.88 1.55
CA ILE A 26 13.22 -3.78 2.70
C ILE A 26 14.47 -3.50 3.54
N ASP A 27 15.61 -3.29 2.89
CA ASP A 27 16.83 -2.92 3.62
C ASP A 27 16.71 -1.53 4.25
N SER A 28 16.02 -0.59 3.59
CA SER A 28 15.87 0.78 4.10
C SER A 28 15.01 0.91 5.35
N VAL A 29 14.16 -0.07 5.68
CA VAL A 29 13.30 0.01 6.88
C VAL A 29 14.03 -0.46 8.14
N ILE A 30 15.15 -1.16 8.01
CA ILE A 30 15.97 -1.64 9.13
C ILE A 30 16.87 -0.51 9.62
N VAL A 31 16.82 -0.19 10.91
CA VAL A 31 17.65 0.89 11.52
C VAL A 31 18.78 0.37 12.38
N SER A 32 18.62 -0.79 13.01
CA SER A 32 19.67 -1.41 13.82
C SER A 32 19.47 -2.91 13.94
N GLU A 33 20.55 -3.62 14.30
CA GLU A 33 20.54 -5.06 14.53
C GLU A 33 21.27 -5.40 15.84
N THR A 34 20.80 -6.43 16.53
CA THR A 34 21.43 -6.98 17.75
C THR A 34 21.48 -8.49 17.66
N TYR A 35 22.59 -9.09 18.08
CA TYR A 35 22.78 -10.54 18.06
C TYR A 35 22.94 -11.09 19.48
N THR A 36 22.30 -12.22 19.74
CA THR A 36 22.42 -12.94 21.01
C THR A 36 22.67 -14.42 20.76
N ASN A 37 23.76 -14.94 21.32
CA ASN A 37 24.00 -16.38 21.36
C ASN A 37 23.22 -16.98 22.52
N LEU A 38 22.46 -18.04 22.26
CA LEU A 38 21.76 -18.74 23.33
C LEU A 38 22.71 -19.68 24.11
N PRO A 39 22.38 -20.03 25.36
CA PRO A 39 23.22 -20.87 26.21
C PRO A 39 23.50 -22.28 25.66
N ASP A 40 22.73 -22.72 24.65
CA ASP A 40 22.96 -24.01 24.00
C ASP A 40 24.27 -24.05 23.19
N GLY A 41 24.87 -22.89 22.89
CA GLY A 41 26.11 -22.77 22.12
C GLY A 41 25.96 -23.12 20.64
N ARG A 42 24.73 -23.09 20.10
CA ARG A 42 24.42 -23.45 18.71
C ARG A 42 23.50 -22.45 18.02
N THR A 43 22.73 -21.73 18.82
CA THR A 43 21.66 -20.86 18.33
C THR A 43 22.07 -19.39 18.43
N VAL A 44 21.88 -18.64 17.34
CA VAL A 44 21.99 -17.18 17.31
C VAL A 44 20.61 -16.60 17.04
N ILE A 45 20.19 -15.64 17.86
CA ILE A 45 19.05 -14.77 17.58
C ILE A 45 19.56 -13.44 17.04
N CYS A 46 19.01 -12.98 15.93
CA CYS A 46 19.18 -11.62 15.41
C CYS A 46 17.87 -10.88 15.63
N GLN A 47 17.90 -9.73 16.30
CA GLN A 47 16.78 -8.80 16.39
C GLN A 47 17.07 -7.60 15.49
N LEU A 48 16.20 -7.35 14.53
CA LEU A 48 16.19 -6.16 13.69
C LEU A 48 15.19 -5.14 14.27
N THR A 49 15.61 -3.91 14.47
CA THR A 49 14.71 -2.80 14.80
C THR A 49 14.37 -2.04 13.53
N LEU A 50 13.08 -1.76 13.31
CA LEU A 50 12.58 -1.05 12.14
C LEU A 50 12.38 0.44 12.43
N LYS A 51 12.27 1.26 11.38
CA LYS A 51 12.05 2.73 11.46
C LYS A 51 10.85 3.14 12.31
N ASN A 52 9.80 2.32 12.35
CA ASN A 52 8.59 2.57 13.15
C ASN A 52 8.73 2.12 14.62
N GLY A 53 9.90 1.62 15.03
CA GLY A 53 10.16 1.09 16.38
C GLY A 53 9.74 -0.36 16.58
N PHE A 54 9.13 -1.01 15.60
CA PHE A 54 8.81 -2.44 15.67
C PHE A 54 10.08 -3.29 15.56
N THR A 55 10.09 -4.45 16.19
CA THR A 55 11.24 -5.37 16.18
C THR A 55 10.88 -6.69 15.53
N VAL A 56 11.77 -7.21 14.70
CA VAL A 56 11.62 -8.49 14.02
C VAL A 56 12.82 -9.36 14.35
N ASP A 57 12.58 -10.53 14.93
CA ASP A 57 13.64 -11.50 15.22
C ASP A 57 13.80 -12.53 14.10
N GLY A 58 14.99 -13.11 14.02
CA GLY A 58 15.30 -14.29 13.22
C GLY A 58 16.29 -15.16 13.97
N LYS A 59 16.34 -16.44 13.63
CA LYS A 59 17.18 -17.41 14.33
C LYS A 59 17.98 -18.27 13.37
N SER A 60 19.20 -18.58 13.75
CA SER A 60 19.96 -19.69 13.19
C SER A 60 20.23 -20.71 14.30
N ALA A 61 20.29 -21.99 13.95
CA ALA A 61 20.61 -23.05 14.89
C ALA A 61 21.37 -24.16 14.16
N CYS A 62 22.64 -24.36 14.50
CA CYS A 62 23.39 -25.52 14.00
C CYS A 62 23.08 -26.77 14.84
N VAL A 63 23.26 -27.96 14.26
CA VAL A 63 22.94 -29.22 14.96
C VAL A 63 24.01 -29.57 16.00
N SER A 64 25.28 -29.51 15.61
CA SER A 64 26.44 -29.78 16.48
C SER A 64 27.09 -28.49 16.95
N LYS A 65 27.47 -28.43 18.23
CA LYS A 65 28.27 -27.34 18.81
C LYS A 65 29.64 -27.22 18.15
N ASP A 66 30.24 -28.35 17.78
CA ASP A 66 31.57 -28.39 17.16
C ASP A 66 31.59 -27.70 15.79
N ASN A 67 30.42 -27.63 15.14
CA ASN A 67 30.23 -26.94 13.87
C ASN A 67 29.73 -25.49 14.02
N PHE A 68 29.63 -24.98 15.25
CA PHE A 68 29.17 -23.61 15.47
C PHE A 68 30.17 -22.61 14.88
N ASN A 69 29.65 -21.66 14.11
CA ASN A 69 30.41 -20.55 13.56
C ASN A 69 29.59 -19.26 13.71
N GLN A 70 30.14 -18.27 14.42
CA GLN A 70 29.45 -17.03 14.75
C GLN A 70 28.99 -16.27 13.50
N ASP A 71 29.87 -16.12 12.51
CA ASP A 71 29.60 -15.31 11.32
C ASP A 71 28.51 -15.94 10.46
N ILE A 72 28.54 -17.27 10.32
CA ILE A 72 27.49 -18.01 9.61
C ILE A 72 26.17 -17.91 10.39
N GLY A 73 26.20 -18.08 11.71
CA GLY A 73 25.03 -17.97 12.56
C GLY A 73 24.38 -16.58 12.50
N ASN A 74 25.18 -15.51 12.55
CA ASN A 74 24.72 -14.12 12.42
C ASN A 74 24.08 -13.90 11.04
N LYS A 75 24.76 -14.32 9.96
CA LYS A 75 24.25 -14.16 8.59
C LYS A 75 22.88 -14.82 8.39
N ILE A 76 22.75 -16.08 8.82
CA ILE A 76 21.49 -16.83 8.70
C ILE A 76 20.40 -16.23 9.60
N ALA A 77 20.72 -15.88 10.85
CA ALA A 77 19.74 -15.29 11.76
C ALA A 77 19.21 -13.94 11.24
N ARG A 78 20.11 -13.10 10.71
CA ARG A 78 19.76 -11.83 10.08
C ARG A 78 18.92 -12.02 8.82
N GLN A 79 19.29 -12.97 7.97
CA GLN A 79 18.54 -13.29 6.76
C GLN A 79 17.11 -13.73 7.12
N ASN A 80 16.97 -14.65 8.06
CA ASN A 80 15.66 -15.13 8.52
C ASN A 80 14.80 -14.01 9.13
N ALA A 81 15.42 -13.02 9.81
CA ALA A 81 14.71 -11.84 10.29
C ALA A 81 14.26 -10.93 9.12
N ARG A 82 15.14 -10.69 8.14
CA ARG A 82 14.86 -9.87 6.96
C ARG A 82 13.76 -10.47 6.08
N GLU A 83 13.69 -11.78 5.96
CA GLU A 83 12.65 -12.48 5.21
C GLU A 83 11.26 -12.23 5.81
N LYS A 84 11.13 -12.19 7.14
CA LYS A 84 9.86 -11.81 7.80
C LYS A 84 9.45 -10.37 7.50
N ILE A 85 10.41 -9.45 7.29
CA ILE A 85 10.10 -8.06 6.93
C ILE A 85 9.39 -8.00 5.57
N TRP A 86 9.75 -8.85 4.61
CA TRP A 86 9.02 -8.94 3.34
C TRP A 86 7.54 -9.25 3.53
N GLU A 87 7.20 -10.19 4.41
CA GLU A 87 5.81 -10.54 4.71
C GLU A 87 5.06 -9.37 5.36
N LEU A 88 5.70 -8.71 6.34
CA LEU A 88 5.12 -7.58 7.07
C LEU A 88 4.90 -6.35 6.18
N GLU A 89 5.92 -5.95 5.43
CA GLU A 89 5.80 -4.84 4.47
C GLU A 89 4.85 -5.19 3.32
N GLY A 90 4.75 -6.48 2.95
CA GLY A 90 3.81 -6.96 1.94
C GLY A 90 2.37 -6.82 2.40
N TYR A 91 2.07 -7.24 3.62
CA TYR A 91 0.78 -7.01 4.26
C TYR A 91 0.49 -5.51 4.37
N LEU A 92 1.43 -4.72 4.87
CA LEU A 92 1.25 -3.27 5.05
C LEU A 92 0.97 -2.56 3.72
N LEU A 93 1.66 -2.94 2.64
CA LEU A 93 1.38 -2.42 1.30
C LEU A 93 -0.04 -2.79 0.85
N LYS A 94 -0.45 -4.05 1.01
CA LYS A 94 -1.78 -4.49 0.60
C LYS A 94 -2.89 -3.82 1.43
N GLU A 95 -2.70 -3.67 2.73
CA GLU A 95 -3.61 -2.97 3.63
C GLU A 95 -3.76 -1.50 3.19
N LYS A 96 -2.66 -0.82 2.88
CA LYS A 96 -2.71 0.56 2.35
C LYS A 96 -3.53 0.64 1.06
N LEU A 97 -3.30 -0.27 0.11
CA LEU A 97 -4.07 -0.31 -1.13
C LEU A 97 -5.57 -0.52 -0.87
N TYR A 98 -5.91 -1.45 0.03
CA TYR A 98 -7.29 -1.73 0.42
C TYR A 98 -7.98 -0.52 1.08
N GLN A 99 -7.29 0.21 1.95
CA GLN A 99 -7.82 1.41 2.59
C GLN A 99 -8.12 2.51 1.57
N VAL A 100 -7.26 2.69 0.57
CA VAL A 100 -7.51 3.67 -0.50
C VAL A 100 -8.71 3.25 -1.35
N ASP A 101 -8.81 1.97 -1.72
CA ASP A 101 -9.98 1.43 -2.44
C ASP A 101 -11.29 1.71 -1.66
N ASN A 102 -11.31 1.46 -0.35
CA ASN A 102 -12.48 1.74 0.49
C ASN A 102 -12.82 3.24 0.60
N GLN A 103 -11.82 4.12 0.70
CA GLN A 103 -12.05 5.57 0.74
C GLN A 103 -12.69 6.08 -0.56
N VAL A 104 -12.30 5.49 -1.69
CA VAL A 104 -12.87 5.80 -2.99
C VAL A 104 -14.32 5.35 -3.07
N GLU A 105 -14.62 4.13 -2.63
CA GLU A 105 -16.00 3.65 -2.57
C GLU A 105 -16.87 4.54 -1.66
N ALA A 106 -16.36 4.95 -0.49
CA ALA A 106 -17.07 5.88 0.39
C ALA A 106 -17.38 7.23 -0.28
N LEU A 107 -16.45 7.77 -1.09
CA LEU A 107 -16.69 8.98 -1.88
C LEU A 107 -17.75 8.77 -2.98
N LEU A 108 -17.75 7.60 -3.62
CA LEU A 108 -18.73 7.25 -4.64
C LEU A 108 -20.12 7.06 -4.03
N GLU A 109 -20.21 6.41 -2.87
CA GLU A 109 -21.45 6.25 -2.10
C GLU A 109 -22.01 7.61 -1.65
N ALA A 110 -21.16 8.51 -1.15
CA ALA A 110 -21.57 9.86 -0.76
C ALA A 110 -22.08 10.71 -1.94
N ARG A 111 -21.67 10.40 -3.18
CA ARG A 111 -22.14 11.10 -4.39
C ARG A 111 -23.59 10.80 -4.72
N ILE A 112 -24.06 9.57 -4.45
CA ILE A 112 -25.39 9.11 -4.86
C ILE A 112 -26.49 10.01 -4.25
N PRO A 113 -26.53 10.28 -2.93
CA PRO A 113 -27.52 11.17 -2.33
C PRO A 113 -27.50 12.59 -2.89
N ILE A 114 -26.32 13.13 -3.21
CA ILE A 114 -26.20 14.48 -3.78
C ILE A 114 -26.84 14.54 -5.16
N LEU A 115 -26.59 13.53 -6.00
CA LEU A 115 -27.19 13.44 -7.32
C LEU A 115 -28.71 13.25 -7.25
N ASP A 116 -29.18 12.44 -6.31
CA ASP A 116 -30.61 12.22 -6.09
C ASP A 116 -31.30 13.51 -5.62
N GLN A 117 -30.69 14.27 -4.69
CA GLN A 117 -31.21 15.58 -4.26
C GLN A 117 -31.30 16.59 -5.40
N ILE A 118 -30.30 16.63 -6.29
CA ILE A 118 -30.33 17.49 -7.48
C ILE A 118 -31.47 17.07 -8.41
N TYR A 119 -31.66 15.78 -8.60
CA TYR A 119 -32.75 15.24 -9.44
C TYR A 119 -34.13 15.56 -8.85
N ASP A 120 -34.32 15.34 -7.55
CA ASP A 120 -35.57 15.66 -6.85
C ASP A 120 -35.90 17.15 -6.91
N LEU A 121 -34.88 18.02 -6.75
CA LEU A 121 -35.03 19.46 -6.92
C LEU A 121 -35.50 19.80 -8.34
N CYS A 122 -34.88 19.21 -9.36
CA CYS A 122 -35.27 19.41 -10.75
C CYS A 122 -36.73 19.01 -11.00
N GLN A 123 -37.16 17.85 -10.50
CA GLN A 123 -38.55 17.40 -10.61
C GLN A 123 -39.53 18.32 -9.87
N ALA A 124 -39.15 18.83 -8.70
CA ALA A 124 -39.99 19.75 -7.94
C ALA A 124 -40.20 21.07 -8.70
N ILE A 125 -39.16 21.59 -9.36
CA ILE A 125 -39.25 22.79 -10.20
C ILE A 125 -40.19 22.56 -11.39
N GLU A 126 -40.09 21.42 -12.09
CA GLU A 126 -41.00 21.10 -13.20
C GLU A 126 -42.48 21.07 -12.77
N LYS A 127 -42.78 20.55 -11.57
CA LYS A 127 -44.14 20.49 -11.02
C LYS A 127 -44.75 21.86 -10.72
N CYS A 128 -43.94 22.90 -10.51
CA CYS A 128 -44.42 24.26 -10.26
C CYS A 128 -44.90 25.00 -11.52
N GLY A 129 -44.73 24.40 -12.71
CA GLY A 129 -45.11 24.98 -14.00
C GLY A 129 -43.89 25.11 -14.91
N ALA A 130 -43.76 24.18 -15.86
CA ALA A 130 -42.62 24.14 -16.76
C ALA A 130 -42.67 25.30 -17.78
N SER A 131 -41.75 26.25 -17.65
CA SER A 131 -41.38 27.10 -18.77
C SER A 131 -40.30 26.39 -19.61
N PRO A 132 -40.18 26.67 -20.92
CA PRO A 132 -39.11 26.11 -21.75
C PRO A 132 -37.71 26.32 -21.17
N GLU A 133 -37.49 27.47 -20.50
CA GLU A 133 -36.22 27.83 -19.86
C GLU A 133 -35.92 26.93 -18.65
N ILE A 134 -36.94 26.55 -17.88
CA ILE A 134 -36.81 25.65 -16.74
C ILE A 134 -36.48 24.23 -17.20
N THR A 135 -37.18 23.73 -18.23
CA THR A 135 -36.93 22.39 -18.79
C THR A 135 -35.52 22.29 -19.40
N ASP A 136 -35.06 23.33 -20.09
CA ASP A 136 -33.69 23.40 -20.61
C ASP A 136 -32.65 23.43 -19.47
N ALA A 137 -32.90 24.18 -18.39
CA ALA A 137 -32.02 24.21 -17.22
C ALA A 137 -31.91 22.84 -16.52
N VAL A 138 -33.03 22.14 -16.32
CA VAL A 138 -33.07 20.78 -15.74
C VAL A 138 -32.34 19.77 -16.64
N THR A 139 -32.54 19.85 -17.95
CA THR A 139 -31.88 18.97 -18.93
C THR A 139 -30.36 19.16 -18.88
N LYS A 140 -29.89 20.41 -18.85
CA LYS A 140 -28.46 20.74 -18.73
C LYS A 140 -27.86 20.28 -17.42
N ALA A 141 -28.57 20.46 -16.29
CA ALA A 141 -28.11 20.01 -14.98
C ALA A 141 -27.99 18.47 -14.92
N THR A 142 -28.99 17.75 -15.46
CA THR A 142 -28.98 16.29 -15.53
C THR A 142 -27.82 15.77 -16.38
N ALA A 143 -27.51 16.45 -17.50
CA ALA A 143 -26.40 16.09 -18.38
C ALA A 143 -25.01 16.20 -17.72
N LEU A 144 -24.87 16.93 -16.60
CA LEU A 144 -23.61 17.04 -15.85
C LEU A 144 -23.28 15.79 -15.01
N ARG A 145 -24.26 14.89 -14.79
CA ARG A 145 -24.09 13.69 -13.97
C ARG A 145 -22.97 12.77 -14.49
N GLU A 146 -22.97 12.49 -15.79
CA GLU A 146 -21.95 11.64 -16.43
C GLU A 146 -20.54 12.27 -16.42
N PRO A 147 -20.37 13.54 -16.85
CA PRO A 147 -19.08 14.23 -16.76
C PRO A 147 -18.51 14.28 -15.33
N ILE A 148 -19.33 14.56 -14.32
CA ILE A 148 -18.88 14.59 -12.91
C ILE A 148 -18.48 13.20 -12.45
N SER A 149 -19.26 12.17 -12.80
CA SER A 149 -18.92 10.78 -12.50
C SER A 149 -17.56 10.40 -13.08
N LYS A 150 -17.33 10.74 -14.35
CA LYS A 150 -16.07 10.48 -15.05
C LYS A 150 -14.89 11.25 -14.44
N LEU A 151 -15.10 12.51 -14.06
CA LEU A 151 -14.08 13.33 -13.41
C LEU A 151 -13.66 12.74 -12.06
N ILE A 152 -14.62 12.25 -11.26
CA ILE A 152 -14.33 11.59 -9.99
C ILE A 152 -13.54 10.31 -10.23
N SER A 153 -13.96 9.44 -11.15
CA SER A 153 -13.22 8.22 -11.49
C SER A 153 -11.79 8.51 -11.95
N GLN A 154 -11.58 9.58 -12.73
CA GLN A 154 -10.25 10.01 -13.16
C GLN A 154 -9.40 10.56 -12.01
N ALA A 155 -9.98 11.39 -11.13
CA ALA A 155 -9.29 11.94 -9.96
C ALA A 155 -8.83 10.84 -9.00
N VAL A 156 -9.68 9.84 -8.80
CA VAL A 156 -9.38 8.61 -8.07
C VAL A 156 -8.18 7.89 -8.71
N GLU A 157 -8.24 7.61 -10.02
CA GLU A 157 -7.17 6.91 -10.75
C GLU A 157 -5.82 7.66 -10.69
N ILE A 158 -5.85 9.00 -10.75
CA ILE A 158 -4.67 9.87 -10.60
C ILE A 158 -4.13 9.83 -9.17
N GLY A 159 -5.00 9.86 -8.17
CA GLY A 159 -4.63 9.77 -6.75
C GLY A 159 -3.91 8.46 -6.42
N PHE A 160 -4.37 7.34 -6.99
CA PHE A 160 -3.68 6.05 -6.91
C PHE A 160 -2.32 6.04 -7.61
N LYS A 161 -2.24 6.58 -8.84
CA LYS A 161 -0.99 6.58 -9.63
C LYS A 161 0.09 7.51 -9.05
N SER A 162 -0.29 8.56 -8.32
CA SER A 162 0.64 9.58 -7.80
C SER A 162 1.10 9.35 -6.36
N GLY A 163 0.54 8.35 -5.64
CA GLY A 163 0.85 8.11 -4.22
C GLY A 163 0.42 9.23 -3.27
N SER A 164 -0.27 10.26 -3.77
CA SER A 164 -0.69 11.45 -3.03
C SER A 164 -1.84 11.19 -2.05
N LEU A 165 -2.57 10.09 -2.24
CA LEU A 165 -3.57 9.58 -1.30
C LEU A 165 -3.03 8.53 -0.30
N GLY A 166 -1.70 8.43 -0.13
CA GLY A 166 -1.17 7.82 1.09
C GLY A 166 0.13 7.04 0.94
N VAL A 167 1.22 7.71 0.57
CA VAL A 167 2.56 7.24 0.97
C VAL A 167 3.44 8.43 1.36
N SER A 168 3.22 9.00 2.55
CA SER A 168 4.30 9.74 3.20
C SER A 168 5.21 8.73 3.89
N TYR A 169 6.31 8.35 3.23
CA TYR A 169 7.49 7.97 4.01
C TYR A 169 8.05 9.27 4.57
N SER A 170 7.97 9.42 5.89
CA SER A 170 8.68 10.45 6.64
C SER A 170 10.13 10.46 6.16
N LYS A 171 10.58 11.61 5.61
CA LYS A 171 12.00 11.88 5.37
C LYS A 171 12.75 11.99 6.68
#